data_AF-A0A2V6GGU4-F1
#
_entry.id   AF-A0A2V6GGU4-F1
#
_cell.length_a   1.000
_cell.length_b   1.000
_cell.length_c   1.000
_cell.angle_alpha   90.00
_cell.angle_beta   90.00
_cell.angle_gamma   90.00
#
_symmetry.space_group_name_H-M   'P 1'
#
loop_
_entity.id
_entity.type
_entity.pdbx_description
1 polymer ?
#
loop_
_entity_poly.entity_id
_entity_poly.type
_entity_poly.pdbx_seq_one_letter_code
_entity_poly.pdbx_strand_id
1 'polypeptide(L)'
;MKSFIVITVALFTACILSAQTESPKPKPFGSATAAPNAQKPPPPISSTSHESSGETVKPPVEKNRPPLDASDRDLSVKPQEDFFIYANGGWIKQTQIPPEYSRWGSFNQLIENNNDALHDIAEKAESTHVDPRLAPETQKVSDYYASGMDEK
;
A
#
# COMPACT_ATOMS: atom_id res chain seq x y z
N MET A 1 -15.81 -59.40 -2.86
CA MET A 1 -15.86 -58.00 -2.38
C MET A 1 -15.06 -57.10 -3.32
N LYS A 2 -15.59 -56.80 -4.51
CA LYS A 2 -14.95 -55.94 -5.53
C LYS A 2 -15.97 -55.28 -6.48
N SER A 3 -17.26 -55.36 -6.16
CA SER A 3 -18.35 -54.95 -7.08
C SER A 3 -19.35 -53.96 -6.48
N PHE A 4 -19.06 -53.34 -5.34
CA PHE A 4 -19.97 -52.40 -4.67
C PHE A 4 -19.45 -50.95 -4.57
N ILE A 5 -18.27 -50.65 -5.12
CA ILE A 5 -17.65 -49.30 -5.04
C ILE A 5 -17.83 -48.49 -6.35
N VAL A 6 -18.29 -49.11 -7.44
CA VAL A 6 -18.39 -48.43 -8.75
C VAL A 6 -19.77 -47.76 -8.95
N ILE A 7 -20.76 -48.03 -8.11
CA ILE A 7 -22.13 -47.52 -8.30
C ILE A 7 -22.41 -46.22 -7.54
N THR A 8 -21.58 -45.82 -6.57
CA THR A 8 -21.75 -44.56 -5.83
C THR A 8 -21.08 -43.33 -6.47
N VAL A 9 -20.42 -43.48 -7.64
CA VAL A 9 -19.81 -42.37 -8.38
C VAL A 9 -20.72 -41.82 -9.50
N ALA A 10 -21.87 -42.45 -9.77
CA ALA A 10 -22.72 -42.10 -10.91
C ALA A 10 -23.98 -41.28 -10.58
N LEU A 11 -24.18 -40.83 -9.33
CA LEU A 11 -25.40 -40.11 -8.91
C LEU A 11 -25.16 -38.73 -8.27
N PHE A 12 -23.93 -38.21 -8.30
CA PHE A 12 -23.59 -36.85 -7.84
C PHE A 12 -22.98 -35.97 -8.94
N THR A 13 -23.30 -36.28 -10.21
CA THR A 13 -22.82 -35.52 -11.38
C THR A 13 -23.96 -35.08 -12.31
N ALA A 14 -25.15 -34.79 -11.75
CA ALA A 14 -26.34 -34.41 -12.53
C ALA A 14 -27.07 -33.15 -12.03
N CYS A 15 -26.49 -32.36 -11.10
CA CYS A 15 -27.10 -31.11 -10.60
C CYS A 15 -26.17 -29.90 -10.70
N ILE A 16 -25.45 -29.72 -11.81
CA ILE A 16 -24.80 -28.43 -12.14
C ILE A 16 -25.02 -28.10 -13.64
N LEU A 17 -26.26 -28.11 -14.12
CA LEU A 17 -26.54 -27.61 -15.48
C LEU A 17 -27.88 -26.87 -15.61
N SER A 18 -28.31 -26.13 -14.60
CA SER A 18 -29.44 -25.20 -14.75
C SER A 18 -29.28 -24.00 -13.83
N ALA A 19 -28.36 -23.09 -14.20
CA ALA A 19 -28.40 -21.66 -13.87
C ALA A 19 -27.14 -20.96 -14.42
N GLN A 20 -26.98 -20.93 -15.75
CA GLN A 20 -26.29 -19.80 -16.37
C GLN A 20 -27.38 -18.85 -16.86
N THR A 21 -27.97 -18.12 -15.93
CA THR A 21 -28.67 -16.88 -16.28
C THR A 21 -27.60 -15.88 -16.67
N GLU A 22 -27.53 -15.58 -17.97
CA GLU A 22 -26.75 -14.50 -18.57
C GLU A 22 -26.84 -13.26 -17.67
N SER A 23 -25.68 -12.71 -17.26
CA SER A 23 -25.65 -11.42 -16.56
C SER A 23 -26.32 -10.37 -17.46
N PRO A 24 -27.24 -9.53 -16.94
CA PRO A 24 -27.85 -8.50 -17.76
C PRO A 24 -26.74 -7.60 -18.33
N LYS A 25 -26.68 -7.47 -19.66
CA LYS A 25 -25.73 -6.60 -20.35
C LYS A 25 -25.81 -5.19 -19.73
N PRO A 26 -24.67 -4.56 -19.40
CA PRO A 26 -24.69 -3.20 -18.88
C PRO A 26 -25.41 -2.31 -19.89
N LYS A 27 -26.37 -1.52 -19.39
CA LYS A 27 -27.06 -0.51 -20.21
C LYS A 27 -25.99 0.37 -20.87
N PRO A 28 -26.13 0.71 -22.16
CA PRO A 28 -25.20 1.63 -22.79
C PRO A 28 -25.15 2.89 -21.93
N PHE A 29 -23.93 3.31 -21.56
CA PHE A 29 -23.72 4.60 -20.92
C PHE A 29 -24.46 5.64 -21.76
N GLY A 30 -25.49 6.23 -21.16
CA GLY A 30 -26.31 7.22 -21.81
C GLY A 30 -25.41 8.30 -22.39
N SER A 31 -25.79 8.73 -23.60
CA SER A 31 -25.26 9.87 -24.33
C SER A 31 -24.66 10.92 -23.39
N ALA A 32 -23.41 11.29 -23.67
CA ALA A 32 -22.67 12.37 -23.03
C ALA A 32 -23.59 13.58 -22.81
N THR A 33 -24.09 13.71 -21.59
CA THR A 33 -24.77 14.92 -21.14
C THR A 33 -23.72 15.66 -20.31
N ALA A 34 -23.38 16.85 -20.79
CA ALA A 34 -22.41 17.82 -20.29
C ALA A 34 -21.89 17.59 -18.84
N ALA A 35 -20.56 17.58 -18.70
CA ALA A 35 -19.87 17.63 -17.42
C ALA A 35 -20.38 18.82 -16.58
N PRO A 36 -20.97 18.60 -15.40
CA PRO A 36 -21.12 19.67 -14.45
C PRO A 36 -19.76 19.83 -13.76
N ASN A 37 -19.23 21.04 -13.91
CA ASN A 37 -18.11 21.60 -13.16
C ASN A 37 -16.70 21.31 -13.72
N ALA A 38 -16.32 22.11 -14.72
CA ALA A 38 -14.92 22.46 -14.92
C ALA A 38 -14.46 23.31 -13.72
N GLN A 39 -14.07 22.65 -12.62
CA GLN A 39 -13.31 23.30 -11.57
C GLN A 39 -12.02 23.82 -12.24
N LYS A 40 -11.81 25.15 -12.20
CA LYS A 40 -10.54 25.76 -12.62
C LYS A 40 -9.41 24.96 -11.96
N PRO A 41 -8.35 24.57 -12.70
CA PRO A 41 -7.23 23.88 -12.07
C PRO A 41 -6.79 24.69 -10.85
N PRO A 42 -6.56 24.06 -9.68
CA PRO A 42 -5.99 24.76 -8.55
C PRO A 42 -4.72 25.47 -9.04
N PRO A 43 -4.45 26.71 -8.60
CA PRO A 43 -3.23 27.39 -8.99
C PRO A 43 -2.04 26.47 -8.72
N PRO A 44 -1.01 26.44 -9.59
CA PRO A 44 0.19 25.70 -9.28
C PRO A 44 0.67 26.21 -7.92
N ILE A 45 0.81 25.28 -6.96
CA ILE A 45 1.45 25.59 -5.68
C ILE A 45 2.83 26.11 -6.07
N SER A 46 3.06 27.41 -5.93
CA SER A 46 4.35 28.00 -6.20
C SER A 46 5.36 27.32 -5.30
N SER A 47 6.35 26.66 -5.91
CA SER A 47 7.52 26.15 -5.22
C SER A 47 8.30 27.33 -4.65
N THR A 48 7.90 27.82 -3.48
CA THR A 48 8.76 28.64 -2.66
C THR A 48 9.76 27.67 -2.02
N SER A 49 11.00 27.73 -2.51
CA SER A 49 12.15 27.11 -1.87
C SER A 49 12.28 27.66 -0.44
N HIS A 50 11.81 26.92 0.55
CA HIS A 50 12.24 27.09 1.92
C HIS A 50 13.49 26.24 2.13
N GLU A 51 14.61 26.94 2.12
CA GLU A 51 15.86 26.44 2.67
C GLU A 51 15.67 26.31 4.18
N SER A 52 15.40 25.08 4.62
CA SER A 52 15.35 24.72 6.03
C SER A 52 16.53 23.81 6.31
N SER A 53 17.60 24.43 6.81
CA SER A 53 18.64 23.73 7.56
C SER A 53 17.97 23.17 8.82
N GLY A 54 17.59 21.90 8.76
CA GLY A 54 16.89 21.21 9.83
C GLY A 54 17.13 19.72 9.70
N GLU A 55 17.64 19.13 10.76
CA GLU A 55 17.86 17.71 10.98
C GLU A 55 16.72 16.85 10.40
N THR A 56 17.10 15.78 9.66
CA THR A 56 16.20 14.84 8.98
C THR A 56 15.38 14.04 9.99
N VAL A 57 14.34 14.65 10.55
CA VAL A 57 13.38 13.93 11.38
C VAL A 57 12.29 13.40 10.45
N LYS A 58 12.53 12.21 9.88
CA LYS A 58 11.46 11.39 9.31
C LYS A 58 10.33 11.30 10.36
N PRO A 59 9.06 11.52 10.01
CA PRO A 59 7.96 11.35 10.94
C PRO A 59 8.04 9.95 11.58
N PRO A 60 7.97 9.84 12.91
CA PRO A 60 8.04 8.53 13.58
C PRO A 60 7.01 7.56 12.99
N VAL A 61 7.47 6.36 12.64
CA VAL A 61 6.58 5.28 12.21
C VAL A 61 5.84 4.76 13.43
N GLU A 62 4.56 5.11 13.56
CA GLU A 62 3.73 4.58 14.63
C GLU A 62 3.34 3.12 14.39
N LYS A 63 3.84 2.24 15.25
CA LYS A 63 3.48 0.81 15.25
C LYS A 63 2.02 0.64 15.67
N ASN A 64 1.23 -0.06 14.85
CA ASN A 64 -0.19 -0.38 15.06
C ASN A 64 -1.20 0.77 14.91
N ARG A 65 -0.94 1.73 14.01
CA ARG A 65 -1.97 2.73 13.63
C ARG A 65 -3.27 2.03 13.16
N PRO A 66 -4.46 2.50 13.56
CA PRO A 66 -5.71 1.95 13.04
C PRO A 66 -5.76 2.01 11.51
N PRO A 67 -6.42 1.05 10.83
CA PRO A 67 -6.52 1.06 9.37
C PRO A 67 -7.10 2.34 8.77
N LEU A 68 -7.99 3.00 9.52
CA LEU A 68 -8.53 4.31 9.21
C LEU A 68 -8.42 5.17 10.47
N ASP A 69 -7.65 6.24 10.38
CA ASP A 69 -7.54 7.21 11.46
C ASP A 69 -8.58 8.31 11.29
N ALA A 70 -9.38 8.56 12.33
CA ALA A 70 -10.39 9.59 12.30
C ALA A 70 -9.79 11.00 12.27
N SER A 71 -8.55 11.19 12.73
CA SER A 71 -7.86 12.48 12.71
C SER A 71 -7.43 12.91 11.31
N ASP A 72 -7.31 11.98 10.36
CA ASP A 72 -6.88 12.29 8.99
C ASP A 72 -7.95 13.07 8.23
N ARG A 73 -9.20 13.05 8.71
CA ARG A 73 -10.37 13.64 8.07
C ARG A 73 -10.58 15.10 8.48
N ASP A 74 -10.95 15.95 7.53
CA ASP A 74 -11.40 17.32 7.76
C ASP A 74 -12.94 17.42 7.72
N LEU A 75 -13.56 17.54 8.90
CA LEU A 75 -15.02 17.67 9.03
C LEU A 75 -15.57 19.06 8.68
N SER A 76 -14.71 20.05 8.42
CA SER A 76 -15.15 21.38 7.96
C SER A 76 -15.59 21.37 6.49
N VAL A 77 -15.18 20.36 5.73
CA VAL A 77 -15.53 20.17 4.32
C VAL A 77 -16.60 19.09 4.21
N LYS A 78 -17.68 19.36 3.46
CA LYS A 78 -18.69 18.34 3.19
C LYS A 78 -18.15 17.34 2.15
N PRO A 79 -18.39 16.03 2.31
CA PRO A 79 -17.87 15.01 1.38
C PRO A 79 -18.38 15.17 -0.05
N GLN A 80 -19.53 15.82 -0.26
CA GLN A 80 -20.10 16.07 -1.59
C GLN A 80 -19.40 17.22 -2.34
N GLU A 81 -18.71 18.11 -1.62
CA GLU A 81 -18.04 19.29 -2.20
C GLU A 81 -16.61 18.94 -2.63
N ASP A 82 -15.85 18.30 -1.73
CA ASP A 82 -14.52 17.77 -2.01
C ASP A 82 -14.23 16.58 -1.10
N PHE A 83 -14.38 15.37 -1.64
CA PHE A 83 -14.16 14.16 -0.89
C PHE A 83 -12.68 13.96 -0.52
N PHE A 84 -11.74 14.46 -1.31
CA PHE A 84 -10.31 14.30 -1.05
C PHE A 84 -9.89 15.12 0.16
N ILE A 85 -10.30 16.39 0.23
CA ILE A 85 -10.04 17.24 1.40
C ILE A 85 -10.85 16.79 2.60
N TYR A 86 -12.11 16.36 2.42
CA TYR A 86 -12.85 15.73 3.51
C TYR A 86 -12.06 14.56 4.09
N ALA A 87 -11.68 13.57 3.28
CA ALA A 87 -11.04 12.34 3.76
C ALA A 87 -9.61 12.53 4.31
N ASN A 88 -8.81 13.43 3.71
CA ASN A 88 -7.37 13.54 4.00
C ASN A 88 -6.94 14.91 4.54
N GLY A 89 -7.85 15.87 4.65
CA GLY A 89 -7.50 17.26 4.96
C GLY A 89 -6.89 17.45 6.35
N GLY A 90 -7.22 16.60 7.32
CA GLY A 90 -6.54 16.55 8.61
C GLY A 90 -5.08 16.11 8.45
N TRP A 91 -4.86 15.03 7.70
CA TRP A 91 -3.52 14.50 7.41
C TRP A 91 -2.65 15.51 6.65
N ILE A 92 -3.20 16.20 5.65
CA ILE A 92 -2.47 17.21 4.86
C ILE A 92 -2.02 18.39 5.72
N LYS A 93 -2.84 18.82 6.70
CA LYS A 93 -2.51 19.96 7.58
C LYS A 93 -1.41 19.62 8.59
N GLN A 94 -1.35 18.39 9.07
CA GLN A 94 -0.39 17.97 10.09
C GLN A 94 0.93 17.44 9.52
N THR A 95 0.93 16.97 8.26
CA THR A 95 2.07 16.24 7.69
C THR A 95 2.96 17.14 6.85
N GLN A 96 4.26 17.14 7.16
CA GLN A 96 5.29 17.79 6.35
C GLN A 96 5.96 16.78 5.42
N ILE A 97 6.36 17.22 4.24
CA ILE A 97 7.15 16.40 3.32
C ILE A 97 8.59 16.40 3.84
N PRO A 98 9.18 15.23 4.17
CA PRO A 98 10.57 15.18 4.59
C PRO A 98 11.49 15.65 3.46
N PRO A 99 12.59 16.36 3.77
CA PRO A 99 13.42 17.05 2.78
C PRO A 99 14.05 16.13 1.72
N GLU A 100 14.23 14.85 2.04
CA GLU A 100 14.77 13.84 1.14
C GLU A 100 13.75 13.33 0.10
N TYR A 101 12.46 13.70 0.21
CA TYR A 101 11.43 13.31 -0.74
C TYR A 101 10.81 14.51 -1.47
N SER A 102 10.51 14.33 -2.76
CA SER A 102 9.73 15.29 -3.54
C SER A 102 8.22 15.20 -3.32
N ARG A 103 7.75 14.10 -2.72
CA ARG A 103 6.36 13.87 -2.32
C ARG A 103 6.33 12.96 -1.09
N TRP A 104 5.29 13.12 -0.28
CA TRP A 104 5.06 12.26 0.87
C TRP A 104 3.59 11.84 0.93
N GLY A 105 3.34 10.62 1.37
CA GLY A 105 2.02 10.02 1.41
C GLY A 105 2.06 8.59 1.95
N SER A 106 0.90 7.93 1.97
CA SER A 106 0.75 6.59 2.54
C SER A 106 1.66 5.53 1.92
N PHE A 107 1.90 5.59 0.60
CA PHE A 107 2.83 4.67 -0.06
C PHE A 107 4.29 4.90 0.31
N ASN A 108 4.70 6.16 0.50
CA ASN A 108 6.04 6.46 1.00
C ASN A 108 6.22 5.88 2.41
N GLN A 109 5.23 6.11 3.29
CA GLN A 109 5.25 5.54 4.64
C GLN A 109 5.32 4.01 4.61
N LEU A 110 4.55 3.34 3.76
CA LEU A 110 4.61 1.88 3.62
C LEU A 110 5.99 1.39 3.16
N ILE A 111 6.61 2.07 2.20
CA ILE A 111 7.94 1.71 1.69
C ILE A 111 8.98 1.86 2.80
N GLU A 112 8.98 2.98 3.52
CA GLU A 112 9.92 3.18 4.63
C GLU A 112 9.74 2.13 5.71
N ASN A 113 8.51 1.83 6.11
CA ASN A 113 8.24 0.78 7.11
C ASN A 113 8.76 -0.60 6.65
N ASN A 114 8.64 -0.90 5.35
CA ASN A 114 9.18 -2.13 4.80
C ASN A 114 10.72 -2.11 4.76
N ASN A 115 11.32 -0.96 4.43
CA ASN A 115 12.77 -0.81 4.44
C ASN A 115 13.33 -1.01 5.83
N ASP A 116 12.71 -0.43 6.86
CA ASP A 116 13.08 -0.64 8.27
C ASP A 116 13.02 -2.13 8.64
N ALA A 117 11.93 -2.82 8.30
CA ALA A 117 11.79 -4.25 8.57
C ALA A 117 12.83 -5.11 7.81
N LEU A 118 13.15 -4.76 6.56
CA LEU A 118 14.17 -5.45 5.78
C LEU A 118 15.58 -5.19 6.33
N HIS A 119 15.84 -3.97 6.80
CA HIS A 119 17.07 -3.60 7.47
C HIS A 119 17.28 -4.45 8.73
N ASP A 120 16.27 -4.52 9.61
CA ASP A 120 16.30 -5.36 10.81
C ASP A 120 16.59 -6.84 10.49
N ILE A 121 15.99 -7.37 9.42
CA ILE A 121 16.20 -8.76 8.98
C ILE A 121 17.65 -8.96 8.50
N ALA A 122 18.18 -8.00 7.75
CA ALA A 122 19.53 -8.08 7.20
C ALA A 122 20.59 -7.94 8.29
N GLU A 123 20.44 -6.99 9.23
CA GLU A 123 21.31 -6.88 10.41
C GLU A 123 21.27 -8.16 11.26
N LYS A 124 20.08 -8.76 11.42
CA LYS A 124 19.96 -10.04 12.11
C LYS A 124 20.69 -11.17 11.37
N ALA A 125 20.64 -11.19 10.04
CA ALA A 125 21.34 -12.20 9.25
C ALA A 125 22.87 -12.05 9.40
N GLU A 126 23.38 -10.82 9.39
CA GLU A 126 24.79 -10.49 9.57
C GLU A 126 25.29 -10.86 10.97
N SER A 127 24.53 -10.56 12.01
CA SER A 127 24.90 -10.87 13.40
C SER A 127 24.82 -12.36 13.79
N THR A 128 23.93 -13.15 13.17
CA THR A 128 23.60 -14.52 13.66
C THR A 128 24.64 -15.61 13.32
N HIS A 129 25.62 -15.37 12.42
CA HIS A 129 26.67 -16.33 12.01
C HIS A 129 26.18 -17.78 11.83
N VAL A 130 25.77 -18.12 10.61
CA VAL A 130 25.23 -19.45 10.26
C VAL A 130 26.30 -20.36 9.66
N ASP A 131 26.13 -21.70 9.75
CA ASP A 131 26.90 -22.61 8.89
C ASP A 131 26.38 -22.45 7.45
N PRO A 132 27.22 -21.99 6.48
CA PRO A 132 26.78 -21.78 5.11
C PRO A 132 26.28 -23.04 4.42
N ARG A 133 26.63 -24.24 4.91
CA ARG A 133 26.12 -25.51 4.38
C ARG A 133 24.67 -25.78 4.79
N LEU A 134 24.24 -25.23 5.92
CA LEU A 134 22.90 -25.43 6.48
C LEU A 134 21.95 -24.28 6.11
N ALA A 135 22.46 -23.06 5.98
CA ALA A 135 21.66 -21.88 5.65
C ALA A 135 22.37 -20.97 4.61
N PRO A 136 22.61 -21.45 3.39
CA PRO A 136 23.35 -20.71 2.36
C PRO A 136 22.67 -19.39 1.96
N GLU A 137 21.35 -19.30 2.01
CA GLU A 137 20.63 -18.06 1.66
C GLU A 137 20.79 -16.97 2.71
N THR A 138 20.80 -17.32 4.00
CA THR A 138 21.08 -16.36 5.09
C THR A 138 22.50 -15.81 4.98
N GLN A 139 23.47 -16.67 4.66
CA GLN A 139 24.85 -16.24 4.42
C GLN A 139 24.93 -15.24 3.25
N LYS A 140 24.26 -15.52 2.12
CA LYS A 140 24.24 -14.60 0.97
C LYS A 140 23.63 -13.24 1.31
N VAL A 141 22.54 -13.22 2.08
CA VAL A 141 21.90 -11.98 2.52
C VAL A 141 22.85 -11.18 3.40
N SER A 142 23.49 -11.83 4.39
CA SER A 142 24.51 -11.24 5.26
C SER A 142 25.64 -10.62 4.44
N ASP A 143 26.28 -11.40 3.57
CA ASP A 143 27.45 -10.96 2.80
C ASP A 143 27.09 -9.82 1.84
N TYR A 144 25.94 -9.90 1.17
CA TYR A 144 25.49 -8.85 0.26
C TYR A 144 25.18 -7.54 1.01
N TYR A 145 24.48 -7.62 2.13
CA TYR A 145 24.17 -6.46 2.96
C TYR A 145 25.45 -5.80 3.49
N ALA A 146 26.38 -6.58 4.07
CA ALA A 146 27.67 -6.08 4.56
C ALA A 146 28.48 -5.37 3.47
N SER A 147 28.46 -5.88 2.23
CA SER A 147 29.17 -5.26 1.10
C SER A 147 28.69 -3.85 0.76
N GLY A 148 27.43 -3.51 1.07
CA GLY A 148 26.87 -2.17 0.86
C GLY A 148 27.01 -1.24 2.05
N MET A 149 27.26 -1.77 3.25
CA MET A 149 27.35 -0.99 4.50
C MET A 149 28.81 -0.63 4.89
N ASP A 150 29.82 -1.23 4.26
CA ASP A 150 31.25 -0.95 4.48
C ASP A 150 31.68 0.36 3.78
N GLU A 151 31.23 1.50 4.31
CA GLU A 151 31.66 2.84 3.93
C GLU A 151 32.74 3.36 4.92
N LYS A 152 33.75 4.09 4.42
CA LYS A 152 34.89 4.61 5.21
C LYS A 152 34.76 6.07 5.62
#